data_AF-A0A950IYY5-F1
#
_entry.id   AF-A0A950IYY5-F1
#
_cell.length_a   1.000
_cell.length_b   1.000
_cell.length_c   1.000
_cell.angle_alpha   90.00
_cell.angle_beta   90.00
_cell.angle_gamma   90.00
#
_symmetry.space_group_name_H-M   'P 1'
#
loop_
_entity.id
_entity.type
_entity.pdbx_description
1 polymer ?
#
loop_
_entity_poly.entity_id
_entity_poly.type
_entity_poly.pdbx_seq_one_letter_code
_entity_poly.pdbx_strand_id
1 'polypeptide(L)'
;MRFPKPDLHGLVICVAALIFLAMGARPALHESPDFVPVYTGARCLLAGCNPYEIPPLQEQYFQGGGRSAELPAWDHEPPVYPPSALLVLSPLAVFKFPVARLVWAVLNVSLFIASVVLVLSERPRSLRWLTTA
;
A
#
# COMPACT_ATOMS: atom_id res chain seq x y z
N MET A 1 19.35 -35.26 -15.96
CA MET A 1 18.37 -34.15 -15.90
C MET A 1 19.14 -32.83 -15.89
N ARG A 2 19.03 -32.00 -16.94
CA ARG A 2 19.67 -30.68 -17.01
C ARG A 2 18.64 -29.67 -16.51
N PHE A 3 18.82 -29.15 -15.31
CA PHE A 3 18.01 -28.01 -14.86
C PHE A 3 18.35 -26.81 -15.78
N PRO A 4 17.36 -26.20 -16.44
CA PRO A 4 17.61 -24.96 -17.17
C PRO A 4 18.17 -23.94 -16.18
N LYS A 5 19.22 -23.23 -16.57
CA LYS A 5 19.80 -22.17 -15.73
C LYS A 5 18.70 -21.16 -15.43
N PRO A 6 18.47 -20.78 -14.16
CA PRO A 6 17.45 -19.79 -13.83
C PRO A 6 17.80 -18.48 -14.55
N ASP A 7 16.81 -17.89 -15.21
CA ASP A 7 16.94 -16.57 -15.80
C ASP A 7 17.31 -15.56 -14.70
N LEU A 8 18.41 -14.83 -14.89
CA LEU A 8 18.93 -13.88 -13.89
C LEU A 8 17.86 -12.85 -13.51
N HIS A 9 17.02 -12.44 -14.46
CA HIS A 9 15.92 -11.50 -14.21
C HIS A 9 14.87 -12.08 -13.27
N GLY A 10 14.44 -13.33 -13.51
CA GLY A 10 13.50 -14.03 -12.63
C GLY A 10 14.08 -14.22 -11.23
N LEU A 11 15.38 -14.55 -11.14
CA LEU A 11 16.06 -14.68 -9.85
C LEU A 11 16.10 -13.36 -9.07
N VAL A 12 16.45 -12.25 -9.73
CA VAL A 12 16.45 -10.91 -9.11
C VAL A 12 15.06 -10.52 -8.63
N ILE A 13 14.02 -10.76 -9.44
CA ILE A 13 12.62 -10.47 -9.07
C ILE A 13 12.18 -11.32 -7.88
N CYS A 14 12.49 -12.61 -7.86
CA CYS A 14 12.17 -13.48 -6.73
C CYS A 14 12.86 -13.03 -5.44
N VAL A 15 14.14 -12.66 -5.51
CA VAL A 15 14.88 -12.15 -4.34
C VAL A 15 14.28 -10.82 -3.86
N ALA A 16 13.98 -9.89 -4.78
CA ALA A 16 13.33 -8.62 -4.44
C ALA A 16 11.96 -8.81 -3.79
N ALA A 17 11.14 -9.74 -4.30
CA ALA A 17 9.85 -10.09 -3.72
C ALA A 17 9.98 -10.67 -2.31
N LEU A 18 10.95 -11.56 -2.08
CA LEU A 18 11.24 -12.12 -0.75
C LEU A 18 11.67 -11.03 0.24
N ILE A 19 12.56 -10.13 -0.18
CA ILE A 19 13.00 -8.99 0.63
C ILE A 19 11.81 -8.09 0.99
N PHE A 20 10.96 -7.77 0.00
CA PHE A 20 9.76 -6.96 0.21
C PHE A 20 8.80 -7.61 1.21
N LEU A 21 8.51 -8.91 1.06
CA LEU A 21 7.61 -9.62 1.98
C LEU A 21 8.21 -9.74 3.39
N ALA A 22 9.51 -10.04 3.50
CA ALA A 22 10.18 -10.22 4.79
C ALA A 22 10.27 -8.91 5.59
N MET A 23 10.57 -7.79 4.92
CA MET A 23 10.72 -6.49 5.58
C MET A 23 9.39 -5.73 5.70
N GLY A 24 8.49 -5.88 4.72
CA GLY A 24 7.25 -5.10 4.62
C GLY A 24 6.09 -5.63 5.44
N ALA A 25 6.06 -6.93 5.77
CA ALA A 25 4.91 -7.53 6.47
C ALA A 25 4.68 -6.94 7.86
N ARG A 26 5.75 -6.74 8.65
CA ARG A 26 5.62 -6.21 10.02
C ARG A 26 5.16 -4.74 10.03
N PRO A 27 5.81 -3.80 9.30
CA PRO A 27 5.34 -2.42 9.23
C PRO A 27 3.91 -2.30 8.69
N ALA A 28 3.54 -3.09 7.68
CA ALA A 28 2.22 -3.07 7.09
C ALA A 28 1.10 -3.50 8.04
N LEU A 29 1.39 -4.34 9.04
CA LEU A 29 0.40 -4.85 9.99
C LEU A 29 0.41 -4.13 11.34
N HIS A 30 1.49 -3.44 11.69
CA HIS A 30 1.65 -2.85 13.02
C HIS A 30 1.78 -1.34 13.05
N GLU A 31 2.33 -0.70 12.02
CA GLU A 31 2.67 0.74 12.08
C GLU A 31 1.91 1.52 11.00
N SER A 32 1.93 1.05 9.75
CA SER A 32 1.24 1.66 8.58
C SER A 32 1.26 3.20 8.54
N PRO A 33 2.43 3.84 8.72
CA PRO A 33 2.52 5.30 8.86
C PRO A 33 2.06 6.06 7.61
N ASP A 34 2.17 5.43 6.44
CA ASP A 34 1.72 5.93 5.14
C ASP A 34 0.19 5.89 4.98
N PHE A 35 -0.46 4.88 5.56
CA PHE A 35 -1.91 4.67 5.45
C PHE A 35 -2.71 5.51 6.44
N VAL A 36 -2.17 5.78 7.64
CA VAL A 36 -2.88 6.52 8.69
C VAL A 36 -3.41 7.88 8.19
N PRO A 37 -2.59 8.78 7.59
CA PRO A 37 -3.04 10.06 7.04
C PRO A 37 -4.23 9.99 6.07
N VAL A 38 -4.17 9.06 5.11
CA VAL A 38 -5.20 8.97 4.07
C VAL A 38 -6.48 8.32 4.59
N TYR A 39 -6.35 7.32 5.48
CA TYR A 39 -7.48 6.70 6.15
C TYR A 39 -8.24 7.70 7.02
N THR A 40 -7.54 8.50 7.83
CA THR A 40 -8.17 9.47 8.74
C THR A 40 -8.82 10.61 7.97
N GLY A 41 -8.18 11.10 6.92
CA GLY A 41 -8.77 12.06 5.99
C GLY A 41 -10.05 11.53 5.33
N ALA A 42 -10.04 10.29 4.84
CA ALA A 42 -11.22 9.68 4.22
C ALA A 42 -12.35 9.47 5.24
N ARG A 43 -12.01 9.09 6.48
CA ARG A 43 -12.99 8.94 7.57
C ARG A 43 -13.59 10.28 7.99
N CYS A 44 -12.77 11.32 8.04
CA CYS A 44 -13.23 12.67 8.33
C CYS A 44 -14.17 13.21 7.25
N LEU A 45 -13.85 12.95 5.97
CA LEU A 45 -14.72 13.26 4.85
C LEU A 45 -16.10 12.58 4.99
N LEU A 46 -16.13 11.29 5.35
CA LEU A 46 -17.38 10.56 5.58
C LEU A 46 -18.17 11.06 6.80
N ALA A 47 -17.47 11.56 7.82
CA ALA A 47 -18.08 12.15 9.02
C ALA A 47 -18.54 13.61 8.80
N GLY A 48 -18.25 14.21 7.65
CA GLY A 48 -18.58 15.60 7.34
C GLY A 48 -17.66 16.63 8.03
N CYS A 49 -16.51 16.22 8.55
CA CYS A 49 -15.51 17.16 9.07
C CYS A 49 -14.50 17.59 8.00
N ASN A 50 -13.74 18.64 8.29
CA ASN A 50 -12.68 19.14 7.43
C ASN A 50 -11.43 18.23 7.52
N PRO A 51 -11.05 17.49 6.47
CA PRO A 51 -9.93 16.54 6.52
C PRO A 51 -8.55 17.22 6.49
N TYR A 52 -8.50 18.55 6.61
CA TYR A 52 -7.27 19.34 6.71
C TYR A 52 -7.11 20.00 8.09
N GLU A 53 -8.01 19.71 9.03
CA GLU A 53 -7.90 20.13 10.43
C GLU A 53 -7.42 18.97 11.30
N ILE A 54 -6.34 19.18 12.06
CA ILE A 54 -5.70 18.13 12.85
C ILE A 54 -6.59 17.57 13.97
N PRO A 55 -7.26 18.40 14.81
CA PRO A 55 -8.03 17.85 15.94
C PRO A 55 -9.16 16.91 15.50
N PRO A 56 -10.00 17.25 14.49
CA PRO A 56 -11.01 16.33 13.96
C PRO A 56 -10.42 15.04 13.36
N LEU A 57 -9.27 15.11 12.67
CA LEU A 57 -8.60 13.93 12.12
C LEU A 57 -8.14 12.97 13.22
N GLN A 58 -7.53 13.49 14.28
CA GLN A 58 -7.08 12.69 15.42
C GLN A 58 -8.27 12.03 16.11
N GLU A 59 -9.36 12.77 16.32
CA GLU A 59 -10.59 12.21 16.87
C GLU A 59 -11.12 11.07 15.99
N GLN A 60 -11.21 11.26 14.68
CA GLN A 60 -11.67 10.23 13.76
C GLN A 60 -10.76 9.00 13.72
N TYR A 61 -9.45 9.19 13.90
CA TYR A 61 -8.50 8.10 14.03
C TYR A 61 -8.78 7.23 15.26
N PHE A 62 -8.91 7.86 16.43
CA PHE A 62 -9.16 7.16 17.69
C PHE A 62 -10.55 6.51 17.71
N GLN A 63 -11.59 7.19 17.21
CA GLN A 63 -12.92 6.60 17.03
C GLN A 63 -12.89 5.39 16.08
N GLY A 64 -11.98 5.41 15.10
CA GLY A 64 -11.71 4.29 14.20
C GLY A 64 -10.97 3.12 14.85
N GLY A 65 -10.51 3.23 16.10
CA GLY A 65 -9.72 2.21 16.79
C GLY A 65 -8.21 2.30 16.53
N GLY A 66 -7.73 3.44 16.04
CA GLY A 66 -6.30 3.75 15.94
C GLY A 66 -5.65 3.92 17.31
N ARG A 67 -4.33 3.72 17.38
CA ARG A 67 -3.55 3.82 18.63
C ARG A 67 -2.63 5.03 18.61
N SER A 68 -2.43 5.67 19.76
CA SER A 68 -1.54 6.84 19.86
C SER A 68 -0.10 6.56 19.42
N ALA A 69 0.39 5.33 19.65
CA ALA A 69 1.73 4.89 19.22
C ALA A 69 1.90 4.81 17.69
N GLU A 70 0.80 4.78 16.94
CA GLU A 70 0.76 4.69 15.47
C GLU A 70 0.43 6.05 14.83
N LEU A 71 0.22 7.10 15.64
CA LEU A 71 -0.11 8.43 15.16
C LEU A 71 1.17 9.15 14.66
N PRO A 72 1.22 9.63 13.41
CA PRO A 72 2.35 10.43 12.93
C PRO A 72 2.44 11.78 13.66
N ALA A 73 3.61 12.42 13.61
CA ALA A 73 3.83 13.74 14.17
C ALA A 73 3.21 14.85 13.29
N TRP A 74 1.89 14.87 13.21
CA TRP A 74 1.12 15.80 12.36
C TRP A 74 1.33 17.28 12.68
N ASP A 75 1.87 17.58 13.85
CA ASP A 75 2.26 18.93 14.26
C ASP A 75 3.40 19.49 13.37
N HIS A 76 4.22 18.60 12.79
CA HIS A 76 5.35 18.93 11.92
C HIS A 76 5.11 18.49 10.47
N GLU A 77 4.36 17.41 10.27
CA GLU A 77 4.06 16.81 8.96
C GLU A 77 2.54 16.67 8.79
N PRO A 78 1.83 17.74 8.39
CA PRO A 78 0.39 17.68 8.24
C PRO A 78 -0.01 16.64 7.18
N PRO A 79 -1.05 15.83 7.44
CA PRO A 79 -1.51 14.80 6.52
C PRO A 79 -2.22 15.45 5.32
N VAL A 80 -1.49 15.74 4.25
CA VAL A 80 -2.05 16.39 3.06
C VAL A 80 -2.24 15.38 1.94
N TYR A 81 -3.50 15.05 1.65
CA TYR A 81 -3.91 14.30 0.47
C TYR A 81 -4.96 15.08 -0.34
N PRO A 82 -4.97 14.96 -1.67
CA PRO A 82 -6.00 15.61 -2.49
C PRO A 82 -7.38 14.99 -2.21
N PRO A 83 -8.48 15.76 -2.33
CA PRO A 83 -9.83 15.25 -2.04
C PRO A 83 -10.21 14.00 -2.86
N SER A 84 -9.69 13.88 -4.08
CA SER A 84 -9.88 12.70 -4.93
C SER A 84 -9.30 11.43 -4.31
N ALA A 85 -8.13 11.50 -3.67
CA ALA A 85 -7.54 10.35 -2.98
C ALA A 85 -8.41 9.93 -1.79
N LEU A 86 -8.96 10.89 -1.04
CA LEU A 86 -9.85 10.61 0.09
C LEU A 86 -11.14 9.92 -0.38
N LEU A 87 -11.71 10.35 -1.51
CA LEU A 87 -12.89 9.72 -2.11
C LEU A 87 -12.60 8.28 -2.56
N VAL A 88 -11.48 8.05 -3.25
CA VAL A 88 -11.06 6.71 -3.69
C VAL A 88 -10.86 5.77 -2.51
N LEU A 89 -10.33 6.27 -1.38
CA LEU A 89 -10.05 5.49 -0.18
C LEU A 89 -11.23 5.41 0.79
N SER A 90 -12.30 6.18 0.57
CA SER A 90 -13.49 6.20 1.43
C SER A 90 -14.15 4.82 1.67
N PRO A 91 -14.16 3.86 0.72
CA PRO A 91 -14.72 2.53 1.01
C PRO A 91 -13.95 1.80 2.13
N LEU A 92 -12.64 2.04 2.28
CA LEU A 92 -11.85 1.44 3.35
C LEU A 92 -12.12 2.14 4.69
N ALA A 93 -12.46 3.43 4.67
CA ALA A 93 -12.76 4.24 5.85
C ALA A 93 -14.09 3.87 6.54
N VAL A 94 -14.95 3.09 5.88
CA VAL A 94 -16.15 2.51 6.49
C VAL A 94 -15.79 1.52 7.61
N PHE A 95 -14.64 0.84 7.48
CA PHE A 95 -14.16 -0.12 8.48
C PHE A 95 -13.41 0.57 9.62
N LYS A 96 -13.32 -0.11 10.77
CA LYS A 96 -12.37 0.27 11.83
C LYS A 96 -10.93 0.08 11.35
N PHE A 97 -10.02 0.90 11.86
CA PHE A 97 -8.64 1.00 11.43
C PHE A 97 -7.90 -0.36 11.36
N PRO A 98 -8.02 -1.28 12.35
CA PRO A 98 -7.33 -2.57 12.25
C PRO A 98 -7.76 -3.40 11.03
N VAL A 99 -9.06 -3.35 10.68
CA VAL A 99 -9.62 -4.06 9.53
C VAL A 99 -9.25 -3.34 8.24
N ALA A 100 -9.39 -2.01 8.20
CA ALA A 100 -8.98 -1.19 7.06
C ALA A 100 -7.50 -1.39 6.71
N ARG A 101 -6.63 -1.44 7.73
CA ARG A 101 -5.20 -1.74 7.61
C ARG A 101 -4.93 -3.11 7.04
N LEU A 102 -5.63 -4.15 7.51
CA LEU A 102 -5.49 -5.49 6.96
C LEU A 102 -5.90 -5.54 5.48
N VAL A 103 -7.03 -4.93 5.14
CA VAL A 103 -7.50 -4.83 3.74
C VAL A 103 -6.48 -4.07 2.88
N TRP A 104 -5.93 -2.97 3.38
CA TRP A 104 -4.89 -2.19 2.71
C TRP A 104 -3.62 -3.00 2.48
N ALA A 105 -3.16 -3.75 3.48
CA ALA A 105 -1.99 -4.62 3.36
C ALA A 105 -2.21 -5.72 2.31
N VAL A 106 -3.37 -6.40 2.34
CA VAL A 106 -3.72 -7.44 1.36
C VAL A 106 -3.81 -6.86 -0.04
N LEU A 107 -4.39 -5.67 -0.21
CA LEU A 107 -4.46 -4.97 -1.49
C LEU A 107 -3.06 -4.69 -2.05
N ASN A 108 -2.16 -4.13 -1.24
CA ASN A 108 -0.79 -3.82 -1.65
C ASN A 108 -0.01 -5.08 -2.04
N VAL A 109 -0.12 -6.17 -1.24
CA VAL A 109 0.51 -7.45 -1.58
C VAL A 109 -0.05 -8.01 -2.90
N SER A 110 -1.36 -7.92 -3.10
CA SER A 110 -2.00 -8.41 -4.33
C SER A 110 -1.57 -7.61 -5.56
N LEU A 111 -1.50 -6.28 -5.45
CA LEU A 111 -1.02 -5.40 -6.52
C LEU A 111 0.46 -5.63 -6.82
N PHE A 112 1.28 -5.88 -5.80
CA PHE A 112 2.68 -6.25 -5.98
C PHE A 112 2.85 -7.59 -6.69
N ILE A 113 2.09 -8.62 -6.31
CA ILE A 113 2.11 -9.91 -7.01
C ILE A 113 1.66 -9.73 -8.47
N ALA A 114 0.59 -8.97 -8.70
CA ALA A 114 0.10 -8.68 -10.04
C ALA A 114 1.15 -7.95 -10.90
N SER A 115 1.85 -6.97 -10.33
CA SER A 115 2.91 -6.25 -11.05
C SER A 115 4.09 -7.17 -11.40
N VAL A 116 4.52 -8.04 -10.48
CA VAL A 116 5.55 -9.05 -10.74
C VAL A 116 5.12 -10.00 -11.86
N VAL A 117 3.88 -10.50 -11.83
CA VAL A 117 3.35 -11.38 -12.87
C VAL A 117 3.32 -10.68 -14.22
N LEU A 118 2.87 -9.41 -14.28
CA LEU A 118 2.86 -8.64 -15.51
C LEU A 118 4.26 -8.44 -16.07
N VAL A 119 5.23 -8.04 -15.23
CA VAL A 119 6.63 -7.86 -15.64
C VAL A 119 7.25 -9.16 -16.16
N LEU A 120 6.98 -10.30 -15.52
CA LEU A 120 7.47 -11.60 -15.97
C LEU A 120 6.75 -12.11 -17.23
N SER A 121 5.50 -11.69 -17.45
CA SER A 121 4.72 -12.04 -18.65
C SER A 121 5.18 -11.29 -19.90
N GLU A 122 5.75 -10.09 -19.71
CA GLU A 122 6.36 -9.32 -20.78
C GLU A 122 7.66 -10.00 -21.24
N ARG A 123 7.58 -10.85 -22.28
CA ARG A 123 8.78 -11.35 -22.95
C ARG A 123 9.50 -10.19 -23.64
N PRO A 124 10.84 -10.12 -23.57
CA PRO A 124 11.58 -9.06 -24.26
C PRO A 124 11.23 -9.03 -25.76
N ARG A 125 10.63 -7.91 -26.20
CA ARG A 125 10.31 -7.64 -27.61
C ARG A 125 11.54 -7.78 -28.52
N SER A 126 12.76 -7.67 -27.98
CA SER A 126 14.02 -7.84 -28.72
C SER A 126 14.25 -9.25 -29.28
N LEU A 127 13.62 -10.30 -28.73
CA LEU A 127 13.74 -11.68 -29.23
C LEU A 127 12.78 -12.03 -30.38
N ARG A 128 11.78 -11.20 -30.66
CA ARG A 128 10.87 -11.42 -31.80
C ARG A 128 11.53 -11.09 -33.14
N TRP A 129 12.44 -10.12 -33.18
CA TRP A 129 13.14 -9.72 -34.41
C TRP A 129 14.19 -10.74 -34.88
N LEU A 130 14.76 -11.52 -33.95
CA LEU A 130 15.79 -12.53 -34.26
C LEU A 130 15.20 -13.88 -34.69
N THR A 131 13.88 -14.07 -34.58
CA THR A 131 13.19 -15.34 -34.94
C THR A 131 12.40 -15.23 -36.24
N THR A 132 12.36 -14.04 -36.86
CA THR A 132 11.69 -13.78 -38.15
C THR A 132 12.66 -13.49 -39.29
N ALA A 133 13.96 -13.81 -39.13
CA ALA A 133 14.99 -13.66 -40.16
C ALA A 133 15.54 -15.03 -40.58
#